data_AF-A0A259D7R7-F1
#
_entry.id   AF-A0A259D7R7-F1
#
_cell.length_a   1.000
_cell.length_b   1.000
_cell.length_c   1.000
_cell.angle_alpha   90.00
_cell.angle_beta   90.00
_cell.angle_gamma   90.00
#
_symmetry.space_group_name_H-M   'P 1'
#
loop_
_entity.id
_entity.type
_entity.pdbx_description
1 polymer ?
#
loop_
_entity_poly.entity_id
_entity_poly.type
_entity_poly.pdbx_seq_one_letter_code
_entity_poly.pdbx_strand_id
1 'polypeptide(L)'
;MIDLNDVATSTPRHDLAAVRDRLAITANDWLPRLFPEAQLARDRRALRCADLSGRAPRKDGSCTIHLDGPYAGWGFDYATGERAGPIDLIAQATGLSDAALFDEAARIAGMDHPAPRSALRPKPDHSAEIARLVAGAVPLAGSVGEDYLR
;
A
#
# COMPACT_ATOMS: atom_id res chain seq x y z
N MET A 1 -28.60 14.61 4.50
CA MET A 1 -27.62 14.63 5.60
C MET A 1 -26.61 13.54 5.27
N ILE A 2 -25.41 13.91 4.84
CA ILE A 2 -24.34 12.97 4.51
C ILE A 2 -23.71 12.57 5.85
N ASP A 3 -23.69 11.28 6.14
CA ASP A 3 -22.96 10.72 7.28
C ASP A 3 -21.48 10.57 6.88
N LEU A 4 -20.59 11.23 7.63
CA LEU A 4 -19.13 11.20 7.41
C LEU A 4 -18.43 10.20 8.36
N ASN A 5 -19.16 9.44 9.17
CA ASN A 5 -18.54 8.54 10.17
C ASN A 5 -18.16 7.15 9.63
N ASP A 6 -18.53 6.82 8.40
CA ASP A 6 -18.29 5.49 7.81
C ASP A 6 -17.01 5.46 6.95
N VAL A 7 -15.95 6.14 7.40
CA VAL A 7 -14.61 5.91 6.87
C VAL A 7 -14.07 4.66 7.55
N ALA A 8 -14.38 3.49 6.98
CA ALA A 8 -13.61 2.29 7.25
C ALA A 8 -12.17 2.58 6.83
N THR A 9 -11.35 3.03 7.78
CA THR A 9 -9.90 3.10 7.62
C THR A 9 -9.42 1.67 7.53
N SER A 10 -9.41 1.15 6.30
CA SER A 10 -8.76 -0.10 5.96
C SER A 10 -7.31 0.06 6.37
N THR A 11 -6.97 -0.49 7.55
CA THR A 11 -5.61 -0.51 8.04
C THR A 11 -4.79 -1.18 6.95
N PRO A 12 -3.67 -0.59 6.47
CA PRO A 12 -2.86 -1.28 5.48
C PRO A 12 -2.50 -2.65 6.05
N ARG A 13 -2.97 -3.69 5.36
CA ARG A 13 -2.86 -5.09 5.82
C ARG A 13 -1.40 -5.52 5.97
N HIS A 14 -0.50 -4.80 5.31
CA HIS A 14 0.94 -5.03 5.24
C HIS A 14 1.71 -3.79 5.69
N ASP A 15 2.80 -3.99 6.44
CA ASP A 15 3.80 -2.96 6.67
C ASP A 15 4.54 -2.67 5.35
N LEU A 16 4.11 -1.62 4.64
CA LEU A 16 4.64 -1.28 3.32
C LEU A 16 6.12 -0.89 3.37
N ALA A 17 6.64 -0.39 4.50
CA ALA A 17 8.06 -0.09 4.63
C ALA A 17 8.86 -1.40 4.66
N ALA A 18 8.46 -2.35 5.52
CA ALA A 18 9.09 -3.66 5.58
C ALA A 18 8.98 -4.44 4.26
N VAL A 19 7.85 -4.34 3.56
CA VAL A 19 7.69 -4.92 2.21
C VAL A 19 8.67 -4.31 1.23
N ARG A 20 8.81 -2.97 1.18
CA ARG A 20 9.76 -2.29 0.31
C ARG A 20 11.21 -2.70 0.60
N ASP A 21 11.58 -2.78 1.87
CA ASP A 21 12.92 -3.21 2.28
C ASP A 21 13.20 -4.65 1.84
N ARG A 22 12.22 -5.55 2.00
CA ARG A 22 12.36 -6.94 1.59
C ARG A 22 12.42 -7.09 0.06
N LEU A 23 11.63 -6.33 -0.68
CA LEU A 23 11.68 -6.28 -2.14
C LEU A 23 13.04 -5.77 -2.64
N ALA A 24 13.62 -4.77 -1.98
CA ALA A 24 14.95 -4.26 -2.33
C ALA A 24 16.04 -5.34 -2.13
N ILE A 25 16.00 -6.06 -1.00
CA ILE A 25 16.95 -7.15 -0.70
C ILE A 25 16.89 -8.27 -1.76
N THR A 26 15.69 -8.57 -2.26
CA THR A 26 15.43 -9.70 -3.18
C THR A 26 15.27 -9.26 -4.64
N ALA A 27 15.62 -8.01 -4.96
CA ALA A 27 15.42 -7.38 -6.28
C ALA A 27 15.94 -8.23 -7.45
N ASN A 28 17.12 -8.85 -7.31
CA ASN A 28 17.70 -9.75 -8.31
C ASN A 28 16.83 -10.98 -8.64
N ASP A 29 15.97 -11.43 -7.73
CA ASP A 29 15.19 -12.67 -7.90
C ASP A 29 13.88 -12.43 -8.65
N TRP A 30 13.21 -11.30 -8.38
CA TRP A 30 11.87 -11.03 -8.90
C TRP A 30 11.84 -10.07 -10.09
N LEU A 31 12.73 -9.06 -10.15
CA LEU A 31 12.71 -8.06 -11.23
C LEU A 31 12.96 -8.66 -12.62
N PRO A 32 13.96 -9.54 -12.83
CA PRO A 32 14.17 -10.13 -14.15
C PRO A 32 12.99 -10.98 -14.63
N ARG A 33 12.18 -11.50 -13.69
CA ARG A 33 10.97 -12.28 -14.01
C ARG A 33 9.80 -11.39 -14.40
N LEU A 34 9.67 -10.21 -13.77
CA LEU A 34 8.62 -9.23 -14.11
C LEU A 34 8.93 -8.45 -15.39
N PHE A 35 10.20 -8.27 -15.73
CA PHE A 35 10.64 -7.54 -16.92
C PHE A 35 11.47 -8.43 -17.86
N PRO A 36 10.86 -9.47 -18.47
CA PRO A 36 11.58 -10.47 -19.26
C PRO A 36 12.16 -9.89 -20.57
N GLU A 37 11.61 -8.79 -21.08
CA GLU A 37 12.10 -8.11 -22.28
C GLU A 37 13.26 -7.15 -21.99
N ALA A 38 13.50 -6.83 -20.73
CA ALA A 38 14.59 -5.94 -20.34
C ALA A 38 15.94 -6.65 -20.51
N GLN A 39 16.95 -5.87 -20.90
CA GLN A 39 18.28 -6.42 -21.11
C GLN A 39 19.08 -6.39 -19.80
N LEU A 40 19.51 -7.55 -19.33
CA LEU A 40 20.41 -7.63 -18.17
C LEU A 40 21.78 -7.00 -18.52
N ALA A 41 22.23 -6.06 -17.68
CA ALA A 41 23.54 -5.45 -17.80
C ALA A 41 24.66 -6.51 -17.63
N ARG A 42 25.85 -6.23 -18.17
CA ARG A 42 26.99 -7.17 -18.14
C ARG A 42 27.42 -7.56 -16.72
N ASP A 43 27.34 -6.63 -15.78
CA ASP A 43 27.64 -6.85 -14.36
C ASP A 43 26.50 -7.57 -13.62
N ARG A 44 25.35 -7.77 -14.28
CA ARG A 44 24.12 -8.37 -13.73
C ARG A 44 23.52 -7.59 -12.57
N ARG A 45 23.85 -6.30 -12.41
CA ARG A 45 23.37 -5.46 -11.30
C ARG A 45 22.21 -4.54 -11.68
N ALA A 46 21.85 -4.50 -12.96
CA ALA A 46 20.76 -3.69 -13.46
C ALA A 46 20.10 -4.31 -14.70
N LEU A 47 18.84 -3.96 -14.93
CA LEU A 47 18.13 -4.17 -16.18
C LEU A 47 18.08 -2.85 -16.97
N ARG A 48 18.29 -2.93 -18.28
CA ARG A 48 18.16 -1.83 -19.22
C ARG A 48 16.86 -1.97 -20.00
N CYS A 49 16.08 -0.90 -20.03
CA CYS A 49 14.77 -0.88 -20.65
C CYS A 49 14.63 0.37 -21.53
N ALA A 50 13.67 0.34 -22.45
CA ALA A 50 13.26 1.53 -23.19
C ALA A 50 12.50 2.54 -22.31
N ASP A 51 11.73 2.04 -21.33
CA ASP A 51 10.96 2.80 -20.34
C ASP A 51 10.68 1.93 -19.10
N LEU A 52 9.99 2.48 -18.09
CA LEU A 52 9.65 1.79 -16.84
C LEU A 52 8.63 0.65 -17.00
N SER A 53 8.04 0.46 -18.18
CA SER A 53 7.23 -0.74 -18.46
C SER A 53 8.09 -1.98 -18.77
N GLY A 54 9.41 -1.79 -18.93
CA GLY A 54 10.38 -2.87 -19.14
C GLY A 54 10.51 -3.37 -20.56
N ARG A 55 10.01 -2.61 -21.54
CA ARG A 55 10.20 -2.90 -22.97
C ARG A 55 11.68 -2.99 -23.34
N ALA A 56 11.99 -3.87 -24.29
CA ALA A 56 13.35 -4.05 -24.78
C ALA A 56 13.98 -2.72 -25.27
N PRO A 57 15.22 -2.40 -24.85
CA PRO A 57 15.90 -1.20 -25.28
C PRO A 57 16.37 -1.33 -26.74
N ARG A 58 16.38 -0.23 -27.51
CA ARG A 58 16.95 -0.21 -28.88
C ARG A 58 18.47 -0.05 -28.90
N LYS A 59 19.05 0.54 -27.85
CA LYS A 59 20.50 0.79 -27.63
C LYS A 59 20.78 0.54 -26.14
N ASP A 60 21.54 1.40 -25.45
CA ASP A 60 21.80 1.26 -24.01
C ASP A 60 20.54 1.39 -23.12
N GLY A 61 19.42 1.87 -23.68
CA GLY A 61 18.18 2.16 -22.95
C GLY A 61 18.26 3.48 -22.18
N SER A 62 17.16 4.23 -22.11
CA SER A 62 17.05 5.43 -21.25
C SER A 62 16.57 5.09 -19.84
N CYS A 63 16.06 3.87 -19.64
CA CYS A 63 15.56 3.40 -18.36
C CYS A 63 16.48 2.35 -17.75
N THR A 64 16.75 2.50 -16.46
CA THR A 64 17.59 1.58 -15.67
C THR A 64 16.84 1.15 -14.43
N ILE A 65 16.71 -0.17 -14.25
CA ILE A 65 16.16 -0.77 -13.05
C ILE A 65 17.30 -1.46 -12.29
N HIS A 66 17.56 -1.01 -11.07
CA HIS A 66 18.65 -1.50 -10.25
C HIS A 66 18.25 -2.79 -9.53
N LEU A 67 19.07 -3.83 -9.68
CA LEU A 67 18.87 -5.12 -9.04
C LEU A 67 19.66 -5.25 -7.72
N ASP A 68 20.66 -4.39 -7.51
CA ASP A 68 21.57 -4.43 -6.37
C ASP A 68 22.05 -3.01 -6.00
N GLY A 69 22.66 -2.88 -4.82
CA GLY A 69 23.22 -1.66 -4.27
C GLY A 69 22.20 -0.77 -3.57
N PRO A 70 22.55 0.51 -3.28
CA PRO A 70 21.70 1.42 -2.51
C PRO A 70 20.34 1.73 -3.17
N TYR A 71 20.22 1.46 -4.46
CA TYR A 71 19.01 1.68 -5.25
C TYR A 71 18.35 0.36 -5.68
N ALA A 72 18.72 -0.78 -5.10
CA ALA A 72 18.09 -2.06 -5.42
C ALA A 72 16.55 -1.96 -5.34
N GLY A 73 15.86 -2.42 -6.37
CA GLY A 73 14.40 -2.30 -6.47
C GLY A 73 13.90 -0.98 -7.07
N TRP A 74 14.77 -0.05 -7.47
CA TRP A 74 14.37 1.22 -8.07
C TRP A 74 14.60 1.27 -9.58
N GLY A 75 13.65 1.87 -10.28
CA GLY A 75 13.72 2.23 -11.70
C GLY A 75 13.89 3.74 -11.89
N PHE A 76 14.71 4.12 -12.85
CA PHE A 76 14.92 5.50 -13.28
C PHE A 76 14.75 5.59 -14.79
N ASP A 77 13.90 6.51 -15.26
CA ASP A 77 13.87 6.92 -16.67
C ASP A 77 14.56 8.27 -16.79
N TYR A 78 15.73 8.30 -17.43
CA TYR A 78 16.52 9.51 -17.59
C TYR A 78 16.00 10.44 -18.69
N ALA A 79 15.14 9.95 -19.59
CA ALA A 79 14.55 10.77 -20.64
C ALA A 79 13.38 11.60 -20.10
N THR A 80 12.58 11.03 -19.20
CA THR A 80 11.41 11.70 -18.61
C THR A 80 11.69 12.28 -17.22
N GLY A 81 12.73 11.79 -16.54
CA GLY A 81 13.03 12.11 -15.14
C GLY A 81 12.21 11.30 -14.14
N GLU A 82 11.40 10.34 -14.62
CA GLU A 82 10.55 9.51 -13.78
C GLU A 82 11.36 8.53 -12.92
N ARG A 83 10.79 8.20 -11.77
CA ARG A 83 11.34 7.26 -10.80
C ARG A 83 10.22 6.34 -10.35
N ALA A 84 10.52 5.05 -10.28
CA ALA A 84 9.60 4.04 -9.76
C ALA A 84 10.29 3.27 -8.63
N GLY A 85 9.66 3.25 -7.46
CA GLY A 85 10.10 2.37 -6.37
C GLY A 85 9.68 0.91 -6.62
N PRO A 86 10.04 -0.01 -5.71
CA PRO A 86 9.77 -1.44 -5.90
C PRO A 86 8.30 -1.78 -6.14
N ILE A 87 7.39 -1.14 -5.40
CA ILE A 87 5.94 -1.36 -5.54
C ILE A 87 5.42 -0.74 -6.85
N ASP A 88 5.94 0.43 -7.24
CA ASP A 88 5.55 1.09 -8.49
C ASP A 88 5.96 0.23 -9.70
N LEU A 89 7.15 -0.40 -9.65
CA LEU A 89 7.59 -1.33 -10.70
C LEU A 89 6.70 -2.56 -10.80
N ILE A 90 6.21 -3.09 -9.67
CA ILE A 90 5.22 -4.18 -9.68
C ILE A 90 3.92 -3.68 -10.33
N ALA A 91 3.46 -2.47 -10.01
CA ALA A 91 2.28 -1.87 -10.63
C ALA A 91 2.46 -1.72 -12.15
N GLN A 92 3.61 -1.24 -12.61
CA GLN A 92 3.93 -1.10 -14.04
C GLN A 92 3.95 -2.45 -14.77
N ALA A 93 4.56 -3.48 -14.17
CA ALA A 93 4.70 -4.79 -14.79
C ALA A 93 3.38 -5.59 -14.80
N THR A 94 2.52 -5.42 -13.81
CA THR A 94 1.31 -6.24 -13.60
C THR A 94 0.01 -5.53 -13.96
N GLY A 95 0.02 -4.19 -14.00
CA GLY A 95 -1.19 -3.37 -14.12
C GLY A 95 -2.08 -3.36 -12.87
N LEU A 96 -1.64 -3.93 -11.75
CA LEU A 96 -2.40 -3.96 -10.49
C LEU A 96 -2.42 -2.59 -9.81
N SER A 97 -3.50 -2.32 -9.08
CA SER A 97 -3.67 -1.14 -8.23
C SER A 97 -4.19 -1.49 -6.83
N ASP A 98 -4.13 -0.52 -5.92
CA ASP A 98 -4.75 -0.55 -4.60
C ASP A 98 -4.42 -1.81 -3.79
N ALA A 99 -5.41 -2.43 -3.13
CA ALA A 99 -5.22 -3.59 -2.28
C ALA A 99 -4.56 -4.78 -3.01
N ALA A 100 -4.95 -5.02 -4.27
CA ALA A 100 -4.38 -6.12 -5.06
C ALA A 100 -2.88 -5.92 -5.33
N LEU A 101 -2.46 -4.68 -5.58
CA LEU A 101 -1.04 -4.34 -5.72
C LEU A 101 -0.27 -4.58 -4.43
N PHE A 102 -0.80 -4.18 -3.28
CA PHE A 102 -0.12 -4.36 -2.00
C PHE A 102 -0.05 -5.83 -1.58
N ASP A 103 -1.10 -6.60 -1.84
CA ASP A 103 -1.12 -8.05 -1.61
C ASP A 103 -0.09 -8.76 -2.50
N GLU A 104 0.00 -8.39 -3.78
CA GLU A 104 0.99 -8.95 -4.70
C GLU A 104 2.42 -8.57 -4.30
N ALA A 105 2.65 -7.32 -3.88
CA ALA A 105 3.95 -6.87 -3.39
C ALA A 105 4.38 -7.64 -2.13
N ALA A 106 3.47 -7.86 -1.18
CA ALA A 106 3.74 -8.68 0.00
C ALA A 106 4.03 -10.14 -0.37
N ARG A 107 3.30 -10.72 -1.32
CA ARG A 107 3.52 -12.07 -1.83
C ARG A 107 4.89 -12.22 -2.48
N ILE A 108 5.30 -11.29 -3.35
CA ILE A 108 6.63 -11.29 -3.97
C ILE A 108 7.74 -11.14 -2.91
N ALA A 109 7.50 -10.33 -1.87
CA ALA A 109 8.42 -10.19 -0.74
C ALA A 109 8.49 -11.44 0.17
N GLY A 110 7.59 -12.42 0.01
CA GLY A 110 7.44 -13.56 0.92
C GLY A 110 6.90 -13.14 2.29
N MET A 111 6.12 -12.07 2.32
CA MET A 111 5.50 -11.46 3.50
C MET A 111 3.97 -11.59 3.47
N ASP A 112 3.42 -12.45 2.61
CA ASP A 112 2.02 -12.82 2.54
C ASP A 112 1.62 -13.70 3.74
N HIS A 113 1.76 -13.15 4.94
CA HIS A 113 1.14 -13.78 6.10
C HIS A 113 -0.37 -13.56 6.00
N PRO A 114 -1.20 -14.60 6.18
CA PRO A 114 -2.61 -14.37 6.42
C PRO A 114 -2.69 -13.48 7.66
N ALA A 115 -3.14 -12.23 7.49
CA ALA A 115 -3.41 -11.35 8.62
C ALA A 115 -4.15 -12.18 9.67
N PRO A 116 -3.72 -12.18 10.96
CA PRO A 116 -4.45 -12.89 11.99
C PRO A 116 -5.90 -12.44 11.86
N ARG A 117 -6.80 -13.38 11.58
CA ARG A 117 -8.23 -13.07 11.44
C ARG A 117 -8.57 -12.32 12.71
N SER A 118 -8.80 -11.00 12.59
CA SER A 118 -9.31 -10.22 13.70
C SER A 118 -10.61 -10.92 14.06
N ALA A 119 -10.61 -11.66 15.17
CA ALA A 119 -11.83 -12.25 15.67
C ALA A 119 -12.82 -11.09 15.76
N LEU A 120 -13.99 -11.23 15.14
CA LEU A 120 -15.06 -10.23 15.24
C LEU A 120 -15.18 -9.89 16.72
N ARG A 121 -14.68 -8.71 17.12
CA ARG A 121 -14.87 -8.27 18.49
C ARG A 121 -16.38 -8.19 18.67
N PRO A 122 -16.95 -8.86 19.69
CA PRO A 122 -18.35 -8.66 19.99
C PRO A 122 -18.59 -7.17 20.09
N LYS A 123 -19.64 -6.68 19.43
CA LYS A 123 -20.05 -5.28 19.55
C LYS A 123 -20.13 -4.96 21.05
N PRO A 124 -19.50 -3.88 21.53
CA PRO A 124 -19.55 -3.56 22.95
C PRO A 124 -21.02 -3.44 23.38
N ASP A 125 -21.37 -4.10 24.48
CA ASP A 125 -22.70 -3.97 25.07
C ASP A 125 -22.78 -2.65 25.83
N HIS A 126 -23.42 -1.66 25.21
CA HIS A 126 -23.63 -0.34 25.79
C HIS A 126 -24.86 -0.26 26.71
N SER A 127 -25.56 -1.37 26.98
CA SER A 127 -26.81 -1.36 27.74
C SER A 127 -26.65 -0.73 29.13
N ALA A 128 -25.53 -1.00 29.81
CA ALA A 128 -25.27 -0.46 31.15
C ALA A 128 -24.98 1.05 31.13
N GLU A 129 -24.29 1.52 30.10
CA GLU A 129 -23.99 2.94 29.91
C GLU A 129 -25.25 3.73 29.55
N ILE A 130 -26.07 3.19 28.66
CA ILE A 130 -27.38 3.77 28.30
C ILE A 130 -28.27 3.84 29.55
N ALA A 131 -28.37 2.77 30.34
CA ALA A 131 -29.17 2.76 31.56
C ALA A 131 -28.70 3.84 32.55
N ARG A 132 -27.39 4.04 32.69
CA ARG A 132 -26.82 5.08 33.55
C ARG A 132 -27.16 6.49 33.06
N LEU A 133 -27.04 6.75 31.75
CA LEU A 133 -27.36 8.05 31.15
C LEU A 133 -28.85 8.37 31.30
N VAL A 134 -29.72 7.39 31.06
CA VAL A 134 -31.16 7.54 31.22
C VAL A 134 -31.53 7.76 32.69
N ALA A 135 -30.91 7.03 33.63
CA ALA A 135 -31.16 7.22 35.06
C ALA A 135 -30.72 8.60 35.58
N GLY A 136 -29.71 9.21 34.95
CA GLY A 136 -29.23 10.56 35.29
C GLY A 136 -29.92 11.68 34.51
N ALA A 137 -30.80 11.35 33.57
CA ALA A 137 -31.47 12.35 32.75
C ALA A 137 -32.55 13.09 33.56
N VAL A 138 -32.58 14.41 33.41
CA VAL A 138 -33.61 15.28 34.01
C VAL A 138 -34.56 15.78 32.93
N PRO A 139 -35.84 16.03 33.25
CA PRO A 139 -36.79 16.62 32.31
C PRO A 139 -36.26 17.95 31.75
N LEU A 140 -36.52 18.19 30.47
CA LEU A 140 -36.14 19.45 29.82
C LEU A 140 -36.93 20.64 30.40
N ALA A 141 -38.18 20.40 30.79
CA ALA A 141 -39.09 21.42 31.32
C ALA A 141 -38.53 22.08 32.60
N GLY A 142 -38.47 23.40 32.60
CA GLY A 142 -37.94 24.22 33.70
C GLY A 142 -36.42 24.32 33.75
N SER A 143 -35.71 23.81 32.74
CA SER A 143 -34.24 23.95 32.62
C SER A 143 -33.85 25.10 31.69
N VAL A 144 -32.64 25.63 31.83
CA VAL A 144 -32.06 26.62 30.88
C VAL A 144 -32.03 26.08 29.44
N GLY A 145 -31.99 24.75 29.28
CA GLY A 145 -32.09 24.11 27.97
C GLY A 145 -33.45 24.27 27.29
N GLU A 146 -34.55 24.42 28.04
CA GLU A 146 -35.87 24.71 27.47
C GLU A 146 -35.90 26.08 26.79
N ASP A 147 -35.32 27.09 27.44
CA ASP A 147 -35.25 28.45 26.90
C ASP A 147 -34.31 28.55 25.69
N TYR A 148 -33.25 27.75 25.67
CA TYR A 148 -32.29 27.71 24.55
C TYR A 148 -32.85 27.03 23.30
N LEU A 149 -33.77 26.07 23.45
CA LEU A 149 -34.35 25.29 22.35
C LEU A 149 -35.68 25.86 21.82
N ARG A 150 -36.16 26.98 22.38
CA ARG A 150 -37.31 27.76 21.87
C ARG A 150 -36.88 28.79 20.83
#